data_AF-A0A1Y3PW52-F1
#
_entry.id   AF-A0A1Y3PW52-F1
#
_cell.length_a   1.000
_cell.length_b   1.000
_cell.length_c   1.000
_cell.angle_alpha   90.00
_cell.angle_beta   90.00
_cell.angle_gamma   90.00
#
_symmetry.space_group_name_H-M   'P 1'
#
loop_
_entity.id
_entity.type
_entity.pdbx_description
1 polymer ?
#
loop_
_entity_poly.entity_id
_entity_poly.type
_entity_poly.pdbx_seq_one_letter_code
_entity_poly.pdbx_strand_id
1 'polypeptide(L)'
;MLITIFYIAIGIGFLIPALDAKRGLHQDHSMIFTMSFSMAWGLGFGSVTAFWFPAFFQGAHTGMYIGALVGLLAGLRQGIPQILNGILSGLMGGMMGAMLVYMVPPHLHLATVCWLSLFNGVVLLLLALAWRKPS
;
A
#
# COMPACT_ATOMS: atom_id res chain seq x y z
N MET A 1 -5.24 10.58 -14.31
CA MET A 1 -6.30 11.19 -13.46
C MET A 1 -7.40 10.20 -13.09
N LEU A 2 -8.12 9.59 -14.03
CA LEU A 2 -9.17 8.61 -13.71
C LEU A 2 -8.66 7.37 -12.95
N ILE A 3 -7.53 6.80 -13.38
CA ILE A 3 -6.87 5.67 -12.71
C ILE A 3 -6.45 6.04 -11.28
N THR A 4 -5.92 7.26 -11.11
CA THR A 4 -5.51 7.79 -9.80
C THR A 4 -6.70 7.93 -8.85
N ILE A 5 -7.82 8.45 -9.34
CA ILE A 5 -9.05 8.63 -8.55
C ILE A 5 -9.67 7.28 -8.17
N PHE A 6 -9.70 6.32 -9.11
CA PHE A 6 -10.18 4.98 -8.85
C PHE A 6 -9.32 4.25 -7.82
N TYR A 7 -7.99 4.43 -7.89
CA TYR A 7 -7.06 3.84 -6.95
C TYR A 7 -7.20 4.40 -5.54
N ILE A 8 -7.35 5.73 -5.42
CA ILE A 8 -7.61 6.40 -4.15
C ILE A 8 -8.96 5.96 -3.58
N ALA A 9 -9.99 5.79 -4.42
CA ALA A 9 -11.31 5.32 -4.00
C ALA A 9 -11.29 3.87 -3.48
N ILE A 10 -10.60 2.95 -4.17
CA ILE A 10 -10.38 1.58 -3.69
C ILE A 10 -9.61 1.61 -2.38
N GLY A 11 -8.52 2.38 -2.34
CA GLY A 11 -7.73 2.54 -1.15
C GLY A 11 -8.56 2.99 0.06
N ILE A 12 -9.28 4.10 -0.04
CA ILE A 12 -10.13 4.64 1.04
C ILE A 12 -11.18 3.61 1.48
N GLY A 13 -11.77 2.86 0.54
CA GLY A 13 -12.71 1.78 0.84
C GLY A 13 -12.11 0.64 1.68
N PHE A 14 -10.79 0.38 1.56
CA PHE A 14 -10.07 -0.66 2.29
C PHE A 14 -9.39 -0.17 3.58
N LEU A 15 -9.20 1.14 3.77
CA LEU A 15 -8.76 1.73 5.04
C LEU A 15 -9.81 1.54 6.16
N ILE A 16 -11.09 1.57 5.81
CA ILE A 16 -12.19 1.52 6.78
C ILE A 16 -12.27 0.14 7.48
N PRO A 17 -12.20 -1.02 6.77
CA PRO A 17 -12.11 -2.34 7.40
C PRO A 17 -10.82 -2.57 8.20
N ALA A 18 -9.68 -2.05 7.73
CA ALA A 18 -8.40 -2.17 8.43
C ALA A 18 -8.40 -1.44 9.78
N LEU A 19 -9.13 -0.33 9.87
CA LEU A 19 -9.34 0.38 11.14
C LEU A 19 -10.39 -0.31 12.02
N ASP A 20 -11.43 -0.92 11.45
CA ASP A 20 -12.51 -1.58 12.22
C ASP A 20 -12.20 -3.03 12.63
N ALA A 21 -10.97 -3.49 12.35
CA ALA A 21 -10.34 -4.72 12.83
C ALA A 21 -10.16 -4.76 14.37
N LYS A 22 -11.24 -4.54 15.13
CA LYS A 22 -11.28 -4.76 16.57
C LYS A 22 -11.49 -6.25 16.86
N ARG A 23 -10.50 -6.79 17.60
CA ARG A 23 -10.60 -7.84 18.63
C ARG A 23 -10.32 -9.28 18.18
N GLY A 24 -9.13 -9.74 18.54
CA GLY A 24 -8.90 -11.16 18.89
C GLY A 24 -7.90 -11.93 18.04
N LEU A 25 -6.96 -11.27 17.35
CA LEU A 25 -5.94 -12.00 16.60
C LEU A 25 -4.75 -12.41 17.47
N HIS A 26 -4.28 -13.64 17.24
CA HIS A 26 -2.91 -14.04 17.58
C HIS A 26 -1.91 -13.09 16.91
N GLN A 27 -0.84 -12.78 17.63
CA GLN A 27 0.15 -11.75 17.30
C GLN A 27 0.79 -11.91 15.90
N ASP A 28 0.83 -13.14 15.39
CA ASP A 28 1.40 -13.45 14.06
C ASP A 28 0.49 -13.01 12.90
N HIS A 29 -0.83 -13.17 13.03
CA HIS A 29 -1.79 -12.80 11.99
C HIS A 29 -1.89 -11.28 11.83
N SER A 30 -1.74 -10.54 12.92
CA SER A 30 -1.80 -9.07 12.92
C SER A 30 -0.57 -8.44 12.28
N MET A 31 0.60 -9.09 12.43
CA MET A 31 1.84 -8.70 11.75
C MET A 31 1.71 -8.86 10.22
N ILE A 32 1.28 -10.03 9.75
CA ILE A 32 1.12 -10.28 8.30
C ILE A 32 0.12 -9.29 7.70
N PHE A 33 -1.03 -9.08 8.36
CA PHE A 33 -2.01 -8.12 7.90
C PHE A 33 -1.43 -6.70 7.77
N THR A 34 -0.77 -6.21 8.82
CA THR A 34 -0.23 -4.85 8.85
C THR A 34 0.84 -4.66 7.78
N MET A 35 1.75 -5.63 7.62
CA MET A 35 2.80 -5.57 6.60
C MET A 35 2.23 -5.62 5.18
N SER A 36 1.37 -6.60 4.89
CA SER A 36 0.79 -6.75 3.55
C SER A 36 -0.09 -5.56 3.17
N PHE A 37 -0.88 -5.03 4.11
CA PHE A 37 -1.71 -3.84 3.87
C PHE A 37 -0.87 -2.59 3.60
N SER A 38 0.16 -2.36 4.41
CA SER A 38 1.04 -1.20 4.27
C SER A 38 1.88 -1.27 3.00
N MET A 39 2.43 -2.45 2.69
CA MET A 39 3.21 -2.68 1.48
C MET A 39 2.36 -2.55 0.23
N ALA A 40 1.12 -3.06 0.26
CA ALA A 40 0.17 -2.90 -0.83
C ALA A 40 -0.05 -1.41 -1.14
N TRP A 41 -0.48 -0.65 -0.15
CA TRP A 41 -0.69 0.79 -0.32
C TRP A 41 0.58 1.55 -0.71
N GLY A 42 1.73 1.19 -0.13
CA GLY A 42 3.02 1.77 -0.47
C GLY A 42 3.37 1.55 -1.93
N LEU A 43 3.34 0.31 -2.42
CA LEU A 43 3.60 -0.03 -3.83
C LEU A 43 2.67 0.74 -4.78
N GLY A 44 1.39 0.78 -4.42
CA GLY A 44 0.38 1.50 -5.16
C GLY A 44 0.66 2.98 -5.30
N PHE A 45 0.75 3.68 -4.17
CA PHE A 45 1.03 5.11 -4.18
C PHE A 45 2.40 5.45 -4.75
N GLY A 46 3.42 4.64 -4.49
CA GLY A 46 4.76 4.83 -5.05
C GLY A 46 4.78 4.76 -6.59
N SER A 47 4.03 3.81 -7.17
CA SER A 47 3.89 3.73 -8.63
C SER A 47 3.13 4.92 -9.20
N VAL A 48 2.09 5.39 -8.50
CA VAL A 48 1.35 6.57 -8.89
C VAL A 48 2.24 7.80 -8.82
N THR A 49 2.91 8.07 -7.70
CA THR A 49 3.75 9.26 -7.55
C THR A 49 4.87 9.29 -8.60
N ALA A 50 5.49 8.15 -8.91
CA ALA A 50 6.49 8.04 -9.96
C ALA A 50 5.98 8.38 -11.37
N PHE A 51 4.68 8.21 -11.63
CA PHE A 51 4.08 8.65 -12.89
C PHE A 51 3.87 10.17 -12.96
N TRP A 52 3.64 10.82 -11.81
CA TRP A 52 3.43 12.27 -11.75
C TRP A 52 4.73 13.07 -11.71
N PHE A 53 5.76 12.54 -11.06
CA PHE A 53 7.04 13.21 -10.93
C PHE A 53 8.03 12.72 -11.99
N PRO A 54 8.75 13.61 -12.69
CA PRO A 54 9.75 13.18 -13.68
C PRO A 54 11.04 12.65 -13.03
N ALA A 55 11.31 13.03 -11.78
CA ALA A 55 12.53 12.65 -11.06
C ALA A 55 12.27 11.54 -10.04
N PHE A 56 13.06 10.46 -10.12
CA PHE A 56 12.99 9.31 -9.21
C PHE A 56 12.95 9.71 -7.73
N PHE A 57 13.84 10.64 -7.34
CA PHE A 57 13.92 11.09 -5.96
C PHE A 57 12.59 11.65 -5.44
N GLN A 58 11.89 12.47 -6.22
CA GLN A 58 10.63 13.07 -5.82
C GLN A 58 9.51 12.02 -5.75
N GLY A 59 9.43 11.13 -6.75
CA GLY A 59 8.44 10.04 -6.78
C GLY A 59 8.61 9.04 -5.64
N ALA A 60 9.86 8.60 -5.40
CA ALA A 60 10.19 7.66 -4.33
C ALA A 60 9.98 8.26 -2.94
N HIS A 61 10.46 9.48 -2.71
CA HIS A 61 10.30 10.17 -1.42
C HIS A 61 8.82 10.33 -1.08
N THR A 62 8.01 10.88 -1.99
CA THR A 62 6.56 11.03 -1.76
C THR A 62 5.85 9.70 -1.55
N GLY A 63 6.18 8.67 -2.33
CA GLY A 63 5.65 7.31 -2.15
C GLY A 63 6.00 6.71 -0.79
N MET A 64 7.24 6.92 -0.33
CA MET A 64 7.72 6.51 0.99
C MET A 64 6.92 7.16 2.12
N TYR A 65 6.72 8.49 2.11
CA TYR A 65 5.94 9.15 3.17
C TYR A 65 4.50 8.68 3.21
N ILE A 66 3.85 8.51 2.06
CA ILE A 66 2.47 8.05 2.01
C ILE A 66 2.39 6.60 2.53
N GLY A 67 3.29 5.71 2.07
CA GLY A 67 3.36 4.34 2.56
C GLY A 67 3.61 4.24 4.06
N ALA A 68 4.52 5.07 4.59
CA ALA A 68 4.80 5.16 6.01
C ALA A 68 3.59 5.61 6.84
N LEU A 69 2.84 6.62 6.35
CA LEU A 69 1.63 7.10 7.01
C LEU A 69 0.54 6.03 7.04
N VAL A 70 0.33 5.32 5.93
CA VAL A 70 -0.62 4.20 5.90
C VAL A 70 -0.20 3.10 6.88
N GLY A 71 1.09 2.78 6.93
CA GLY A 71 1.60 1.77 7.84
C GLY A 71 1.53 2.14 9.32
N LEU A 72 1.75 3.42 9.64
CA LEU A 72 1.48 3.97 10.96
C LEU A 72 0.00 3.75 11.33
N LEU A 73 -0.93 4.19 10.48
CA LEU A 73 -2.37 4.09 10.74
C LEU A 73 -2.84 2.63 10.89
N ALA A 74 -2.30 1.71 10.09
CA ALA A 74 -2.61 0.29 10.19
C ALA A 74 -2.11 -0.34 11.50
N GLY A 75 -0.93 0.05 11.97
CA GLY A 75 -0.32 -0.47 13.20
C GLY A 75 -0.82 0.19 14.51
N LEU A 76 -1.40 1.40 14.46
CA LEU A 76 -1.74 2.20 15.63
C LEU A 76 -2.56 1.46 16.70
N ARG A 77 -3.44 0.55 16.29
CA ARG A 77 -4.34 -0.19 17.20
C ARG A 77 -3.74 -1.47 17.80
N GLN A 78 -2.58 -1.91 17.32
CA GLN A 78 -2.01 -3.24 17.61
C GLN A 78 -0.74 -3.16 18.48
N GLY A 79 -0.13 -1.98 18.59
CA GLY A 79 1.04 -1.72 19.43
C GLY A 79 2.27 -1.30 18.65
N ILE A 80 3.32 -0.90 19.37
CA ILE A 80 4.57 -0.37 18.80
C ILE A 80 5.24 -1.33 17.79
N PRO A 81 5.34 -2.65 18.03
CA PRO A 81 5.98 -3.55 17.06
C PRO A 81 5.27 -3.55 15.70
N GLN A 82 3.94 -3.52 15.68
CA GLN A 82 3.14 -3.50 14.47
C GLN A 82 3.22 -2.13 13.77
N ILE A 83 3.30 -1.03 14.52
CA ILE A 83 3.56 0.30 13.95
C ILE A 83 4.89 0.31 13.19
N LEU A 84 5.96 -0.21 13.80
CA LEU A 84 7.28 -0.27 13.15
C LEU A 84 7.25 -1.14 11.90
N ASN A 85 6.63 -2.33 11.97
CA ASN A 85 6.48 -3.21 10.82
C ASN A 85 5.68 -2.56 9.69
N GLY A 86 4.60 -1.84 10.02
CA GLY A 86 3.79 -1.10 9.07
C GLY A 86 4.58 0.02 8.40
N ILE A 87 5.25 0.88 9.19
CA ILE A 87 6.07 1.99 8.66
C ILE A 87 7.16 1.47 7.73
N LEU A 88 7.96 0.49 8.19
CA LEU A 88 9.09 -0.03 7.41
C LEU A 88 8.63 -0.70 6.11
N SER A 89 7.58 -1.54 6.18
CA SER A 89 7.03 -2.18 4.97
C SER A 89 6.38 -1.18 4.01
N GLY A 90 5.71 -0.14 4.54
CA GLY A 90 5.15 0.95 3.75
C GLY A 90 6.22 1.79 3.05
N LEU A 91 7.31 2.13 3.75
CA LEU A 91 8.49 2.80 3.17
C LEU A 91 9.09 1.96 2.04
N MET A 92 9.33 0.67 2.29
CA MET A 92 9.87 -0.26 1.29
C MET A 92 8.94 -0.37 0.07
N GLY A 93 7.63 -0.54 0.30
CA GLY A 93 6.64 -0.60 -0.76
C GLY A 93 6.61 0.69 -1.61
N GLY A 94 6.62 1.85 -0.96
CA GLY A 94 6.66 3.16 -1.63
C GLY A 94 7.86 3.33 -2.55
N MET A 95 9.05 2.98 -2.05
CA MET A 95 10.28 3.04 -2.83
C MET A 95 10.26 2.06 -4.01
N MET A 96 9.87 0.80 -3.76
CA MET A 96 9.80 -0.22 -4.80
C MET A 96 8.78 0.11 -5.88
N GLY A 97 7.61 0.64 -5.50
CA GLY A 97 6.55 1.03 -6.44
C GLY A 97 7.02 2.13 -7.40
N ALA A 98 7.76 3.11 -6.88
CA ALA A 98 8.36 4.13 -7.71
C ALA A 98 9.45 3.54 -8.63
N MET A 99 10.36 2.75 -8.06
CA MET A 99 11.46 2.12 -8.80
C MET A 99 10.96 1.30 -10.00
N LEU A 100 9.90 0.52 -9.83
CA LEU A 100 9.32 -0.27 -10.92
C LEU A 100 8.83 0.59 -12.09
N VAL A 101 8.38 1.83 -11.85
CA VAL A 101 7.96 2.73 -12.93
C VAL A 101 9.17 3.37 -13.61
N TYR A 102 10.17 3.82 -12.85
CA TYR A 102 11.35 4.49 -13.43
C TYR A 102 12.30 3.54 -14.17
N MET A 103 12.27 2.24 -13.88
CA MET A 103 13.11 1.24 -14.56
C MET A 103 12.62 0.86 -15.96
N VAL A 104 11.39 1.22 -16.33
CA VAL A 104 10.82 0.92 -17.64
C VAL A 104 10.86 2.17 -18.53
N PRO A 105 10.93 2.01 -19.87
CA PRO A 105 10.86 3.13 -20.79
C PRO A 105 9.60 4.00 -20.57
N PRO A 106 9.69 5.33 -20.77
CA PRO A 106 8.59 6.26 -20.49
C PRO A 106 7.25 5.92 -21.15
N HIS A 107 7.29 5.34 -22.36
CA HIS A 107 6.08 4.93 -23.08
C HIS A 107 5.32 3.77 -22.40
N LEU A 108 5.96 3.03 -21.49
CA LEU A 108 5.35 1.94 -20.72
C LEU A 108 4.94 2.34 -19.31
N HIS A 109 5.27 3.55 -18.84
CA HIS A 109 4.99 3.97 -17.45
C HIS A 109 3.52 3.79 -17.08
N LEU A 110 2.61 4.20 -17.97
CA LEU A 110 1.17 4.05 -17.72
C LEU A 110 0.75 2.58 -17.62
N ALA A 111 1.27 1.72 -18.52
CA ALA A 111 0.98 0.29 -18.49
C ALA A 111 1.48 -0.36 -17.20
N THR A 112 2.69 0.01 -16.75
CA THR A 112 3.27 -0.48 -15.50
C THR A 112 2.45 -0.06 -14.28
N VAL A 113 2.00 1.19 -14.21
CA VAL A 113 1.11 1.67 -13.14
C VAL A 113 -0.21 0.90 -13.16
N CYS A 114 -0.81 0.66 -14.33
CA CYS A 114 -2.02 -0.14 -14.45
C CYS A 114 -1.80 -1.57 -13.95
N TRP A 115 -0.74 -2.24 -14.36
CA TRP A 115 -0.41 -3.60 -13.91
C TRP A 115 -0.19 -3.67 -12.40
N LEU A 116 0.59 -2.75 -11.83
CA LEU A 116 0.82 -2.67 -10.38
C LEU A 116 -0.47 -2.35 -9.63
N SER A 117 -1.33 -1.50 -10.20
CA SER A 117 -2.60 -1.16 -9.58
C SER A 117 -3.55 -2.36 -9.49
N LEU A 118 -3.61 -3.19 -10.54
CA LEU A 118 -4.39 -4.42 -10.58
C LEU A 118 -3.84 -5.45 -9.60
N PHE A 119 -2.53 -5.69 -9.64
CA PHE A 119 -1.85 -6.60 -8.71
C PHE A 119 -2.16 -6.22 -7.26
N ASN A 120 -2.07 -4.92 -6.95
CA ASN A 120 -2.35 -4.44 -5.61
C ASN A 120 -3.83 -4.58 -5.21
N GLY A 121 -4.75 -4.32 -6.13
CA GLY A 121 -6.18 -4.52 -5.91
C GLY A 121 -6.51 -5.98 -5.56
N VAL A 122 -5.86 -6.95 -6.22
CA VAL A 122 -5.98 -8.38 -5.89
C VAL A 122 -5.44 -8.66 -4.49
N VAL A 123 -4.26 -8.15 -4.12
CA VAL A 123 -3.69 -8.34 -2.77
C VAL A 123 -4.63 -7.79 -1.69
N LEU A 124 -5.15 -6.57 -1.88
CA LEU A 124 -6.09 -5.97 -0.94
C LEU A 124 -7.39 -6.78 -0.83
N LEU A 125 -7.93 -7.24 -1.97
CA LEU A 125 -9.12 -8.09 -2.00
C LEU A 125 -8.88 -9.42 -1.26
N LEU A 126 -7.75 -10.07 -1.48
CA LEU A 126 -7.36 -11.29 -0.75
C LEU A 126 -7.23 -11.03 0.75
N LEU A 127 -6.64 -9.90 1.15
CA LEU A 127 -6.57 -9.51 2.56
C LEU A 127 -7.95 -9.28 3.16
N ALA A 128 -8.88 -8.65 2.44
CA ALA A 128 -10.24 -8.47 2.92
C ALA A 128 -11.02 -9.79 3.02
N LEU A 129 -10.84 -10.70 2.05
CA LEU A 129 -11.44 -12.03 2.11
C LEU A 129 -10.86 -12.86 3.27
N ALA A 130 -9.54 -12.83 3.46
CA ALA A 130 -8.88 -13.49 4.58
C ALA A 130 -9.29 -12.90 5.93
N TRP A 131 -9.63 -11.62 5.97
CA TRP A 131 -10.09 -10.93 7.18
C TRP A 131 -11.57 -11.16 7.50
N ARG A 132 -12.39 -11.54 6.51
CA ARG A 132 -13.80 -11.82 6.74
C ARG A 132 -13.91 -13.11 7.56
N LYS A 133 -14.20 -12.98 8.86
CA LYS A 133 -14.43 -14.12 9.79
C LYS A 133 -15.30 -15.18 9.11
N PRO A 134 -14.90 -16.46 9.11
CA PRO A 134 -15.85 -17.53 8.79
C PRO A 134 -16.96 -17.47 9.84
N SER A 135 -18.19 -17.33 9.35
CA SER A 135 -19.43 -17.38 10.13
C SER A 135 -19.60 -18.70 10.84
#